data_AF-A0AA37I4D5-F1
#
_entry.id   AF-A0AA37I4D5-F1
#
_cell.length_a   1.000
_cell.length_b   1.000
_cell.length_c   1.000
_cell.angle_alpha   90.00
_cell.angle_beta   90.00
_cell.angle_gamma   90.00
#
_symmetry.space_group_name_H-M   'P 1'
#
loop_
_entity.id
_entity.type
_entity.pdbx_description
1 polymer ?
#
loop_
_entity_poly.entity_id
_entity_poly.type
_entity_poly.pdbx_seq_one_letter_code
_entity_poly.pdbx_strand_id
1 'polypeptide(L)'
;MQVENMLYNYMDKKEIISICTKVVAGILVTVGIFAVVPMIMLAMDIIGVRMAPEGMELPFTFKKLGLDAMEASNPGVLTTYVFTLATTLLAAIYALLHAIGRATFNIAPMKRIEQIAVGAIFVVSLCVLLPTTKRIFDATEKALVPQDEDRNTYMGTQMDEFSKNYLIKNGWTLVKHEHCNDNYVRKGEYYTGDTEHAYLDAWNPAGQQVYHAEKRMPVEPGTYRIICSARAEGNGCYIFATTTSKKSGLKLVEVPHYGNSGGELWENAPEGSDIKEANNGEGFGWSKVVVTIEVKDDDTLVFGVTTDKSFTGKAYNSKWFSAADFEVERLNMN
;
A
#
# COMPACT_ATOMS: atom_id res chain seq x y z
N MET A 1 -31.25 12.95 -63.47
CA MET A 1 -29.89 12.46 -63.72
C MET A 1 -28.89 13.58 -63.42
N GLN A 2 -28.93 14.08 -62.19
CA GLN A 2 -28.13 15.21 -61.68
C GLN A 2 -28.00 15.06 -60.15
N VAL A 3 -27.88 13.80 -59.73
CA VAL A 3 -27.62 13.37 -58.35
C VAL A 3 -26.34 12.54 -58.49
N GLU A 4 -25.38 12.71 -57.57
CA GLU A 4 -24.13 11.91 -57.42
C GLU A 4 -22.83 12.35 -58.11
N ASN A 5 -22.65 13.60 -58.58
CA ASN A 5 -21.34 14.00 -59.14
C ASN A 5 -20.71 15.26 -58.53
N MET A 6 -21.02 15.58 -57.27
CA MET A 6 -20.50 16.82 -56.67
C MET A 6 -19.82 16.73 -55.30
N LEU A 7 -19.54 15.54 -54.73
CA LEU A 7 -18.92 15.49 -53.39
C LEU A 7 -18.11 14.20 -53.10
N TYR A 8 -17.26 13.74 -54.02
CA TYR A 8 -16.20 12.80 -53.68
C TYR A 8 -14.91 13.18 -54.41
N ASN A 9 -14.23 14.20 -53.87
CA ASN A 9 -12.85 14.49 -54.21
C ASN A 9 -12.00 13.35 -53.63
N TYR A 10 -11.78 12.31 -54.42
CA TYR A 10 -10.92 11.20 -54.04
C TYR A 10 -9.48 11.72 -54.05
N MET A 11 -9.02 12.25 -52.91
CA MET A 11 -7.60 12.52 -52.71
C MET A 11 -6.84 11.22 -53.00
N ASP A 12 -5.80 11.30 -53.83
CA ASP A 12 -5.00 10.13 -54.17
C ASP A 12 -4.42 9.52 -52.88
N LYS A 13 -4.34 8.19 -52.81
CA LYS A 13 -3.84 7.47 -51.63
C LYS A 13 -2.46 7.99 -51.19
N LYS A 14 -1.65 8.46 -52.16
CA LYS A 14 -0.35 9.09 -51.92
C LYS A 14 -0.46 10.46 -51.23
N GLU A 15 -1.46 11.26 -51.57
CA GLU A 15 -1.70 12.57 -50.94
C GLU A 15 -2.17 12.39 -49.49
N ILE A 16 -3.07 11.43 -49.24
CA ILE A 16 -3.54 11.12 -47.88
C ILE A 16 -2.36 10.66 -47.00
N ILE A 17 -1.53 9.74 -47.49
CA ILE A 17 -0.34 9.27 -46.76
C ILE A 17 0.62 10.43 -46.48
N SER A 18 0.87 11.30 -47.46
CA SER A 18 1.74 12.47 -47.29
C SER A 18 1.23 13.43 -46.21
N ILE A 19 -0.07 13.71 -46.19
CA ILE A 19 -0.71 14.58 -45.19
C ILE A 19 -0.64 13.93 -43.80
N CYS A 20 -0.99 12.66 -43.67
CA CYS A 20 -0.90 11.93 -42.39
C CYS A 20 0.54 11.93 -41.84
N THR A 21 1.54 11.68 -42.68
CA THR A 21 2.95 11.71 -42.25
C THR A 21 3.37 13.11 -41.77
N LYS A 22 2.94 14.18 -42.44
CA LYS A 22 3.23 15.56 -42.01
C LYS A 22 2.56 15.92 -40.69
N VAL A 23 1.31 15.52 -40.50
CA VAL A 23 0.56 15.75 -39.25
C VAL A 23 1.22 15.00 -38.09
N VAL A 24 1.54 13.71 -38.27
CA VAL A 24 2.21 12.91 -37.23
C VAL A 24 3.59 13.48 -36.90
N ALA A 25 4.37 13.87 -37.90
CA ALA A 25 5.68 14.45 -37.67
C ALA A 25 5.60 15.83 -36.98
N GLY A 26 4.61 16.65 -37.32
CA GLY A 26 4.33 17.91 -36.62
C GLY A 26 3.97 17.69 -35.14
N ILE A 27 3.10 16.73 -34.84
CA ILE A 27 2.74 16.34 -33.47
C ILE A 27 3.99 15.88 -32.70
N LEU A 28 4.82 15.02 -33.29
CA LEU A 28 6.04 14.52 -32.66
C LEU A 28 7.05 15.63 -32.37
N VAL A 29 7.21 16.61 -33.27
CA VAL A 29 8.05 17.78 -33.05
C VAL A 29 7.50 18.63 -31.91
N THR A 30 6.19 18.89 -31.89
CA THR A 30 5.55 19.66 -30.81
C THR A 30 5.73 18.98 -29.46
N VAL A 31 5.41 17.69 -29.35
CA VAL A 31 5.61 16.89 -28.13
C VAL A 31 7.08 16.88 -27.72
N GLY A 32 8.00 16.71 -28.68
CA GLY A 32 9.44 16.75 -28.43
C GLY A 32 9.90 18.09 -27.86
N ILE A 33 9.44 19.22 -28.42
CA ILE A 33 9.77 20.56 -27.91
C ILE A 33 9.22 20.74 -26.49
N PHE A 34 7.96 20.34 -26.24
CA PHE A 34 7.36 20.38 -24.91
C PHE A 34 8.09 19.48 -23.89
N ALA A 35 8.72 18.39 -24.32
CA ALA A 35 9.53 17.55 -23.47
C ALA A 35 10.95 18.12 -23.24
N VAL A 36 11.54 18.80 -24.23
CA VAL A 36 12.89 19.38 -24.14
C VAL A 36 12.94 20.62 -23.25
N VAL A 37 11.93 21.50 -23.33
CA VAL A 37 11.91 22.76 -22.58
C VAL A 37 12.04 22.54 -21.05
N PRO A 38 11.27 21.65 -20.42
CA PRO A 38 11.45 21.30 -19.01
C PRO A 38 12.83 20.72 -18.70
N MET A 39 13.42 19.93 -19.60
CA MET A 39 14.76 19.36 -19.38
C MET A 39 15.86 20.42 -19.45
N ILE A 40 15.72 21.42 -20.33
CA ILE A 40 16.62 22.58 -20.38
C ILE A 40 16.47 23.41 -19.11
N MET A 41 15.23 23.65 -18.65
CA MET A 41 14.97 24.35 -17.39
C MET A 41 15.61 23.62 -16.20
N LEU A 42 15.47 22.29 -16.13
CA LEU A 42 16.13 21.48 -15.11
C LEU A 42 17.66 21.52 -15.22
N ALA A 43 18.21 21.52 -16.43
CA ALA A 43 19.66 21.68 -16.61
C ALA A 43 20.14 23.06 -16.10
N MET A 44 19.36 24.12 -16.36
CA MET A 44 19.63 25.46 -15.83
C MET A 44 19.51 25.51 -14.31
N ASP A 45 18.54 24.81 -13.71
CA ASP A 45 18.40 24.73 -12.26
C ASP A 45 19.53 23.93 -11.62
N ILE A 46 20.04 22.85 -12.22
CA ILE A 46 21.24 22.14 -11.74
C ILE A 46 22.44 23.10 -11.70
N ILE A 47 22.60 23.92 -12.73
CA ILE A 47 23.67 24.93 -12.80
C ILE A 47 23.41 26.04 -11.77
N GLY A 48 22.15 26.47 -11.63
CA GLY A 48 21.68 27.50 -10.72
C GLY A 48 21.89 27.12 -9.26
N VAL A 49 21.44 25.94 -8.81
CA VAL A 49 21.63 25.42 -7.45
C VAL A 49 23.11 25.39 -7.06
N ARG A 50 24.02 25.11 -8.00
CA ARG A 50 25.47 25.07 -7.74
C ARG A 50 26.14 26.45 -7.69
N MET A 51 25.46 27.48 -8.17
CA MET A 51 26.00 28.85 -8.25
C MET A 51 25.14 29.89 -7.51
N ALA A 52 23.98 29.50 -6.99
CA ALA A 52 23.02 30.40 -6.34
C ALA A 52 23.43 30.65 -4.88
N PRO A 53 23.32 31.90 -4.40
CA PRO A 53 23.45 32.21 -2.99
C PRO A 53 22.30 31.60 -2.17
N GLU A 54 22.57 31.27 -0.90
CA GLU A 54 21.57 30.69 0.01
C GLU A 54 20.29 31.54 0.07
N GLY A 55 19.13 30.91 -0.16
CA GLY A 55 17.80 31.53 -0.02
C GLY A 55 17.06 31.90 -1.33
N MET A 56 17.63 31.62 -2.51
CA MET A 56 16.91 31.80 -3.79
C MET A 56 16.01 30.59 -4.09
N GLU A 57 14.68 30.79 -4.09
CA GLU A 57 13.73 29.77 -4.53
C GLU A 57 13.63 29.71 -6.07
N LEU A 58 13.99 28.56 -6.65
CA LEU A 58 13.88 28.33 -8.08
C LEU A 58 12.45 27.91 -8.48
N PRO A 59 11.95 28.33 -9.65
CA PRO A 59 10.56 28.09 -10.08
C PRO A 59 10.24 26.60 -10.29
N PHE A 60 11.24 25.80 -10.68
CA PHE A 60 11.19 24.34 -10.72
C PHE A 60 12.13 23.79 -9.65
N THR A 61 11.64 22.87 -8.83
CA THR A 61 12.43 22.23 -7.77
C THR A 61 12.43 20.72 -7.97
N PHE A 62 13.57 20.07 -7.74
CA PHE A 62 13.69 18.60 -7.81
C PHE A 62 12.62 17.89 -6.98
N LYS A 63 12.22 18.52 -5.86
CA LYS A 63 11.13 18.08 -4.98
C LYS A 63 9.77 17.96 -5.70
N LYS A 64 9.41 18.92 -6.58
CA LYS A 64 8.14 18.86 -7.34
C LYS A 64 8.12 17.74 -8.39
N LEU A 65 9.30 17.22 -8.76
CA LEU A 65 9.46 16.15 -9.74
C LEU A 65 9.83 14.80 -9.10
N GLY A 66 9.91 14.73 -7.76
CA GLY A 66 10.30 13.51 -7.04
C GLY A 66 11.77 13.10 -7.26
N LEU A 67 12.65 14.07 -7.56
CA LEU A 67 14.07 13.84 -7.88
C LEU A 67 15.02 14.35 -6.77
N ASP A 68 14.48 14.87 -5.67
CA ASP A 68 15.22 15.43 -4.53
C ASP A 68 16.10 14.39 -3.82
N ALA A 69 15.58 13.18 -3.62
CA ALA A 69 16.38 12.06 -3.08
C ALA A 69 17.58 11.71 -3.98
N MET A 70 17.44 11.90 -5.30
CA MET A 70 18.50 11.59 -6.25
C MET A 70 19.55 12.69 -6.35
N GLU A 71 19.14 13.95 -6.24
CA GLU A 71 20.09 15.07 -6.13
C GLU A 71 20.91 14.98 -4.84
N ALA A 72 20.30 14.55 -3.72
CA ALA A 72 21.00 14.37 -2.46
C ALA A 72 21.98 13.18 -2.48
N SER A 73 21.60 12.07 -3.11
CA SER A 73 22.40 10.82 -3.07
C SER A 73 23.43 10.71 -4.19
N ASN A 74 23.08 11.10 -5.42
CA ASN A 74 23.91 10.91 -6.61
C ASN A 74 23.70 12.04 -7.66
N PRO A 75 24.10 13.29 -7.33
CA PRO A 75 23.85 14.46 -8.18
C PRO A 75 24.49 14.34 -9.57
N GLY A 76 25.61 13.61 -9.69
CA GLY A 76 26.28 13.35 -10.96
C GLY A 76 25.45 12.49 -11.93
N VAL A 77 24.70 11.51 -11.42
CA VAL A 77 23.82 10.65 -12.24
C VAL A 77 22.62 11.45 -12.72
N LEU A 78 22.03 12.27 -11.85
CA LEU A 78 20.92 13.16 -12.22
C LEU A 78 21.34 14.17 -13.30
N THR A 79 22.50 14.79 -13.13
CA THR A 79 23.09 15.68 -14.15
C THR A 79 23.24 14.96 -15.48
N THR A 80 23.89 13.79 -15.47
CA THR A 80 24.13 13.01 -16.70
C THR A 80 22.81 12.64 -17.38
N TYR A 81 21.80 12.22 -16.62
CA TYR A 81 20.46 11.90 -17.13
C TYR A 81 19.80 13.09 -17.81
N VAL A 82 19.78 14.26 -17.15
CA VAL A 82 19.14 15.47 -17.68
C VAL A 82 19.78 15.93 -18.99
N PHE A 83 21.11 16.00 -19.03
CA PHE A 83 21.83 16.43 -20.22
C PHE A 83 21.70 15.43 -21.37
N THR A 84 21.83 14.12 -21.10
CA THR A 84 21.72 13.09 -22.15
C THR A 84 20.31 12.94 -22.68
N LEU A 85 19.28 13.12 -21.85
CA LEU A 85 17.90 13.16 -22.31
C LEU A 85 17.65 14.37 -23.21
N ALA A 86 18.11 15.56 -22.81
CA ALA A 86 17.98 16.78 -23.60
C ALA A 86 18.71 16.67 -24.95
N THR A 87 19.96 16.18 -24.98
CA THR A 87 20.72 16.02 -26.23
C THR A 87 20.11 14.96 -27.15
N THR A 88 19.61 13.85 -26.59
CA THR A 88 18.91 12.80 -27.37
C THR A 88 17.66 13.34 -28.03
N LEU A 89 16.83 14.07 -27.28
CA LEU A 89 15.61 14.69 -27.80
C LEU A 89 15.91 15.78 -28.83
N LEU A 90 16.91 16.65 -28.59
CA LEU A 90 17.32 17.68 -29.55
C LEU A 90 17.82 17.08 -30.86
N ALA A 91 18.63 16.02 -30.81
CA ALA A 91 19.10 15.32 -32.01
C ALA A 91 17.93 14.68 -32.78
N ALA A 92 16.97 14.07 -32.08
CA ALA A 92 15.76 13.50 -32.69
C ALA A 92 14.87 14.57 -33.33
N ILE A 93 14.62 15.68 -32.63
CA ILE A 93 13.83 16.81 -33.14
C ILE A 93 14.51 17.44 -34.35
N TYR A 94 15.82 17.63 -34.32
CA TYR A 94 16.56 18.17 -35.46
C TYR A 94 16.44 17.26 -36.69
N ALA A 95 16.60 15.95 -36.51
CA ALA A 95 16.44 14.97 -37.58
C ALA A 95 15.00 14.98 -38.15
N LEU A 96 13.99 15.04 -37.29
CA LEU A 96 12.57 15.13 -37.66
C LEU A 96 12.25 16.41 -38.42
N LEU A 97 12.68 17.58 -37.92
CA LEU A 97 12.49 18.88 -38.57
C LEU A 97 13.13 18.91 -39.95
N HIS A 98 14.35 18.36 -40.08
CA HIS A 98 15.01 18.29 -41.38
C HIS A 98 14.32 17.32 -42.34
N ALA A 99 13.79 16.19 -41.86
CA ALA A 99 13.02 15.26 -42.69
C ALA A 99 11.72 15.91 -43.20
N ILE A 100 10.99 16.62 -42.33
CA ILE A 100 9.79 17.39 -42.70
C ILE A 100 10.14 18.50 -43.68
N GLY A 101 11.22 19.24 -43.42
CA GLY A 101 11.66 20.35 -44.24
C GLY A 101 12.06 19.92 -45.65
N ARG A 102 12.70 18.76 -45.78
CA ARG A 102 12.97 18.13 -47.08
C ARG A 102 11.68 17.76 -47.81
N ALA A 103 10.71 17.17 -47.11
CA ALA A 103 9.46 16.70 -47.69
C ALA A 103 8.47 17.84 -48.04
N THR A 104 8.60 19.01 -47.40
CA THR A 104 7.60 20.08 -47.48
C THR A 104 8.13 21.37 -48.11
N PHE A 105 9.39 21.73 -47.85
CA PHE A 105 9.98 23.00 -48.25
C PHE A 105 11.16 22.83 -49.22
N ASN A 106 11.37 21.61 -49.73
CA ASN A 106 12.41 21.28 -50.70
C ASN A 106 13.83 21.68 -50.23
N ILE A 107 14.07 21.56 -48.92
CA ILE A 107 15.39 21.82 -48.31
C ILE A 107 16.40 20.83 -48.88
N ALA A 108 17.62 21.31 -49.15
CA ALA A 108 18.72 20.48 -49.62
C ALA A 108 18.98 19.30 -48.66
N PRO A 109 19.36 18.12 -49.18
CA PRO A 109 19.71 16.99 -48.31
C PRO A 109 20.92 17.35 -47.43
N MET A 110 20.88 16.93 -46.15
CA MET A 110 22.04 17.06 -45.26
C MET A 110 23.29 16.48 -45.93
N LYS A 111 24.42 17.16 -45.74
CA LYS A 111 25.71 16.63 -46.19
C LYS A 111 26.05 15.35 -45.42
N ARG A 112 26.83 14.45 -46.00
CA ARG A 112 27.23 13.18 -45.34
C ARG A 112 27.84 13.40 -43.95
N ILE A 113 28.61 14.48 -43.77
CA ILE A 113 29.25 14.83 -42.50
C ILE A 113 28.19 15.19 -41.44
N GLU A 114 27.17 15.96 -41.81
CA GLU A 114 26.08 16.37 -40.90
C GLU A 114 25.23 15.16 -40.48
N GLN A 115 24.93 14.25 -41.41
CA GLN A 115 24.20 13.02 -41.12
C GLN A 115 24.95 12.11 -40.13
N ILE A 116 26.26 11.94 -40.35
CA ILE A 116 27.12 11.15 -39.45
C ILE A 116 27.19 11.82 -38.08
N ALA A 117 27.33 13.15 -38.02
CA ALA A 117 27.42 13.89 -36.76
C ALA A 117 26.14 13.76 -35.91
N VAL A 118 24.97 14.00 -36.51
CA VAL A 118 23.67 13.89 -35.80
C VAL A 118 23.41 12.45 -35.36
N GLY A 119 23.69 11.48 -36.24
CA GLY A 119 23.54 10.06 -35.91
C GLY A 119 24.46 9.63 -34.76
N ALA A 120 25.72 10.05 -34.78
CA ALA A 120 26.68 9.74 -33.72
C ALA A 120 26.28 10.37 -32.39
N ILE A 121 25.86 11.64 -32.38
CA ILE A 121 25.39 12.34 -31.17
C ILE A 121 24.17 11.62 -30.57
N PHE A 122 23.21 11.21 -31.42
CA PHE A 122 22.02 10.49 -30.97
C PHE A 122 22.37 9.13 -30.35
N VAL A 123 23.18 8.32 -31.04
CA VAL A 123 23.53 6.98 -30.57
C VAL A 123 24.34 7.05 -29.27
N VAL A 124 25.34 7.94 -29.19
CA VAL A 124 26.15 8.12 -27.98
C VAL A 124 25.27 8.59 -26.81
N SER A 125 24.40 9.57 -27.04
CA SER A 125 23.51 10.08 -25.98
C SER A 125 22.54 9.00 -25.50
N LEU A 126 21.98 8.20 -26.40
CA LEU A 126 21.06 7.12 -26.07
C LEU A 126 21.74 6.01 -25.24
N CYS A 127 22.98 5.64 -25.60
CA CYS A 127 23.76 4.64 -24.86
C CYS A 127 24.05 5.06 -23.42
N VAL A 128 24.16 6.37 -23.14
CA VAL A 128 24.35 6.90 -21.78
C VAL A 128 23.01 7.11 -21.07
N LEU A 129 21.96 7.47 -21.80
CA LEU A 129 20.61 7.69 -21.25
C LEU A 129 19.99 6.43 -20.67
N LEU A 130 20.08 5.29 -21.35
CA LEU A 130 19.47 4.03 -20.89
C LEU A 130 19.95 3.59 -19.48
N PRO A 131 21.26 3.47 -19.20
CA PRO A 131 21.73 3.05 -17.88
C PRO A 131 21.46 4.10 -16.79
N THR A 132 21.52 5.39 -17.13
CA THR A 132 21.22 6.47 -16.17
C THR A 132 19.74 6.49 -15.81
N THR A 133 18.85 6.30 -16.79
CA THR A 133 17.40 6.17 -16.57
C THR A 133 17.09 5.03 -15.61
N LYS A 134 17.70 3.86 -15.80
CA LYS A 134 17.53 2.73 -14.87
C LYS A 134 17.93 3.09 -13.43
N ARG A 135 19.06 3.76 -13.26
CA ARG A 135 19.52 4.22 -11.94
C ARG A 135 18.59 5.23 -11.29
N ILE A 136 17.98 6.14 -12.07
CA ILE A 136 16.96 7.06 -11.56
C ILE A 136 15.75 6.26 -11.06
N PHE A 137 15.23 5.32 -11.85
CA PHE A 137 14.09 4.48 -11.43
C PHE A 137 14.40 3.67 -10.17
N ASP A 138 15.54 2.98 -10.11
CA ASP A 138 15.95 2.19 -8.94
C ASP A 138 16.08 3.07 -7.66
N ALA A 139 16.54 4.32 -7.82
CA ALA A 139 16.68 5.26 -6.71
C ALA A 139 15.34 5.85 -6.27
N THR A 140 14.45 6.18 -7.21
CA THR A 140 13.09 6.64 -6.92
C THR A 140 12.27 5.55 -6.25
N GLU A 141 12.36 4.30 -6.70
CA GLU A 141 11.73 3.14 -6.06
C GLU A 141 12.21 3.00 -4.60
N LYS A 142 13.52 3.04 -4.37
CA LYS A 142 14.09 3.01 -3.01
C LYS A 142 13.72 4.21 -2.14
N ALA A 143 13.44 5.37 -2.72
CA ALA A 143 13.02 6.55 -1.96
C ALA A 143 11.52 6.52 -1.60
N LEU A 144 10.72 5.77 -2.35
CA LEU A 144 9.28 5.57 -2.07
C LEU A 144 9.05 4.51 -0.99
N VAL A 145 9.87 3.45 -0.93
CA VAL A 145 9.75 2.37 0.08
C VAL A 145 9.73 2.89 1.53
N PRO A 146 10.61 3.82 1.97
CA PRO A 146 10.59 4.37 3.33
C PRO A 146 9.32 5.18 3.66
N GLN A 147 8.68 5.79 2.65
CA GLN A 147 7.43 6.54 2.87
C GLN A 147 6.21 5.62 3.07
N ASP A 148 6.23 4.41 2.50
CA ASP A 148 5.22 3.38 2.77
C ASP A 148 5.45 2.68 4.12
N GLU A 149 6.70 2.51 4.55
CA GLU A 149 7.02 1.95 5.88
C GLU A 149 6.52 2.85 7.02
N ASP A 150 6.64 4.18 6.90
CA ASP A 150 6.25 5.11 7.98
C ASP A 150 4.73 5.32 8.09
N ARG A 151 3.98 5.16 6.98
CA ARG A 151 2.50 5.25 6.97
C ARG A 151 1.80 4.06 7.62
N ASN A 152 2.49 2.95 7.77
CA ASN A 152 1.95 1.66 8.18
C ASN A 152 2.31 1.29 9.63
N THR A 153 2.83 2.25 10.39
CA THR A 153 3.07 2.06 11.82
C THR A 153 1.80 2.36 12.63
N TYR A 154 1.47 1.48 13.58
CA TYR A 154 0.49 1.70 14.66
C TYR A 154 1.06 1.17 15.96
N MET A 155 1.09 2.00 17.01
CA MET A 155 1.68 1.67 18.33
C MET A 155 3.15 1.17 18.25
N GLY A 156 3.93 1.66 17.28
CA GLY A 156 5.33 1.29 17.09
C GLY A 156 5.55 0.00 16.28
N THR A 157 4.46 -0.59 15.78
CA THR A 157 4.45 -1.82 14.97
C THR A 157 4.22 -1.50 13.51
N GLN A 158 5.08 -1.98 12.61
CA GLN A 158 4.81 -2.00 11.18
C GLN A 158 3.75 -3.06 10.87
N MET A 159 2.65 -2.67 10.22
CA MET A 159 1.54 -3.55 9.88
C MET A 159 0.86 -3.13 8.58
N ASP A 160 0.13 -4.02 7.94
CA ASP A 160 -0.64 -3.66 6.74
C ASP A 160 -1.73 -2.62 7.06
N GLU A 161 -2.11 -1.85 6.03
CA GLU A 161 -3.09 -0.77 6.16
C GLU A 161 -4.46 -1.27 6.65
N PHE A 162 -4.85 -2.50 6.29
CA PHE A 162 -6.12 -3.09 6.70
C PHE A 162 -6.13 -3.40 8.20
N SER A 163 -5.10 -4.07 8.73
CA SER A 163 -4.94 -4.29 10.17
C SER A 163 -4.91 -2.95 10.93
N LYS A 164 -4.12 -1.99 10.46
CA LYS A 164 -4.04 -0.65 11.07
C LYS A 164 -5.40 0.03 11.16
N ASN A 165 -6.11 0.12 10.04
CA ASN A 165 -7.40 0.79 9.97
C ASN A 165 -8.46 0.09 10.82
N TYR A 166 -8.47 -1.24 10.84
CA TYR A 166 -9.39 -2.00 11.69
C TYR A 166 -9.11 -1.76 13.18
N LEU A 167 -7.86 -1.83 13.62
CA LEU A 167 -7.49 -1.63 15.03
C LEU A 167 -7.85 -0.21 15.50
N ILE A 168 -7.51 0.83 14.71
CA ILE A 168 -7.85 2.22 15.01
C ILE A 168 -9.36 2.42 15.07
N LYS A 169 -10.08 2.00 14.03
CA LYS A 169 -11.54 2.18 13.90
C LYS A 169 -12.29 1.53 15.07
N ASN A 170 -11.82 0.37 15.51
CA ASN A 170 -12.48 -0.40 16.57
C ASN A 170 -11.91 -0.13 17.97
N GLY A 171 -10.93 0.77 18.13
CA GLY A 171 -10.37 1.16 19.42
C GLY A 171 -9.53 0.07 20.09
N TRP A 172 -8.86 -0.78 19.31
CA TRP A 172 -7.94 -1.80 19.83
C TRP A 172 -6.53 -1.26 19.99
N THR A 173 -5.91 -1.56 21.13
CA THR A 173 -4.47 -1.35 21.34
C THR A 173 -3.75 -2.68 21.23
N LEU A 174 -2.85 -2.80 20.27
CA LEU A 174 -1.96 -3.96 20.14
C LEU A 174 -0.73 -3.72 21.04
N VAL A 175 -0.74 -4.31 22.24
CA VAL A 175 0.29 -4.09 23.28
C VAL A 175 1.54 -4.93 23.01
N LYS A 176 1.35 -6.15 22.49
CA LYS A 176 2.45 -7.07 22.21
C LYS A 176 2.16 -7.87 20.95
N HIS A 177 3.17 -7.97 20.12
CA HIS A 177 3.15 -8.75 18.89
C HIS A 177 4.57 -9.28 18.62
N GLU A 178 4.76 -10.60 18.69
CA GLU A 178 6.04 -11.24 18.38
C GLU A 178 5.75 -12.45 17.51
N HIS A 179 6.58 -12.69 16.50
CA HIS A 179 6.45 -13.85 15.60
C HIS A 179 5.03 -14.03 14.99
N CYS A 180 4.28 -12.95 14.76
CA CYS A 180 3.01 -13.01 14.02
C CYS A 180 3.32 -12.85 12.53
N ASN A 181 3.02 -13.87 11.71
CA ASN A 181 3.32 -13.82 10.28
C ASN A 181 2.24 -13.01 9.56
N ASP A 182 2.57 -11.74 9.30
CA ASP A 182 1.96 -10.77 8.39
C ASP A 182 0.55 -10.24 8.68
N ASN A 183 -0.23 -10.80 9.61
CA ASN A 183 -1.56 -10.27 9.92
C ASN A 183 -1.84 -10.22 11.42
N TYR A 184 -2.43 -9.11 11.86
CA TYR A 184 -3.00 -8.92 13.22
C TYR A 184 -4.54 -8.95 13.20
N VAL A 185 -5.10 -8.81 12.02
CA VAL A 185 -6.53 -8.82 11.71
C VAL A 185 -6.72 -9.62 10.44
N ARG A 186 -7.80 -10.38 10.36
CA ARG A 186 -8.15 -11.16 9.18
C ARG A 186 -9.65 -11.08 8.89
N LYS A 187 -10.04 -11.48 7.69
CA LYS A 187 -11.43 -11.72 7.26
C LYS A 187 -11.51 -13.01 6.45
N GLY A 188 -12.71 -13.53 6.23
CA GLY A 188 -12.95 -14.67 5.32
C GLY A 188 -13.53 -15.92 5.99
N GLU A 189 -13.20 -16.19 7.26
CA GLU A 189 -13.59 -17.42 7.96
C GLU A 189 -14.44 -17.10 9.20
N TYR A 190 -15.35 -16.14 9.09
CA TYR A 190 -16.25 -15.75 10.17
C TYR A 190 -17.42 -16.74 10.31
N TYR A 191 -17.98 -16.89 11.52
CA TYR A 191 -18.90 -17.99 11.83
C TYR A 191 -20.23 -17.95 11.06
N THR A 192 -20.65 -16.80 10.53
CA THR A 192 -21.84 -16.72 9.66
C THR A 192 -21.53 -17.05 8.19
N GLY A 193 -20.26 -17.28 7.83
CA GLY A 193 -19.83 -17.39 6.44
C GLY A 193 -19.63 -16.04 5.74
N ASP A 194 -19.84 -14.92 6.42
CA ASP A 194 -19.54 -13.59 5.87
C ASP A 194 -18.03 -13.41 5.69
N THR A 195 -17.60 -13.32 4.43
CA THR A 195 -16.18 -13.18 4.08
C THR A 195 -15.62 -11.79 4.34
N GLU A 196 -16.48 -10.79 4.53
CA GLU A 196 -16.09 -9.39 4.73
C GLU A 196 -16.03 -9.00 6.21
N HIS A 197 -16.59 -9.82 7.11
CA HIS A 197 -16.50 -9.58 8.54
C HIS A 197 -15.08 -9.80 9.05
N ALA A 198 -14.46 -8.72 9.53
CA ALA A 198 -13.09 -8.71 10.01
C ALA A 198 -13.02 -9.01 11.51
N TYR A 199 -11.93 -9.64 11.94
CA TYR A 199 -11.69 -10.09 13.31
C TYR A 199 -10.21 -10.05 13.67
N LEU A 200 -9.89 -10.01 14.96
CA LEU A 200 -8.50 -10.13 15.44
C LEU A 200 -7.99 -11.52 15.10
N ASP A 201 -6.78 -11.63 14.58
CA ASP A 201 -6.20 -12.89 14.14
C ASP A 201 -4.69 -12.87 14.34
N ALA A 202 -4.11 -14.01 14.69
CA ALA A 202 -2.66 -14.17 14.64
C ALA A 202 -2.34 -15.60 14.23
N TRP A 203 -1.48 -15.73 13.21
CA TRP A 203 -1.02 -17.01 12.70
C TRP A 203 0.50 -17.09 12.70
N ASN A 204 1.02 -18.25 13.11
CA ASN A 204 2.41 -18.62 12.92
C ASN A 204 2.50 -20.15 12.80
N PRO A 205 3.09 -20.69 11.72
CA PRO A 205 3.15 -22.13 11.49
C PRO A 205 4.00 -22.89 12.52
N ALA A 206 4.93 -22.21 13.19
CA ALA A 206 5.74 -22.75 14.28
C ALA A 206 5.06 -22.65 15.66
N GLY A 207 3.89 -21.99 15.77
CA GLY A 207 3.15 -21.84 17.02
C GLY A 207 3.86 -20.97 18.07
N GLN A 208 4.67 -20.00 17.62
CA GLN A 208 5.50 -19.16 18.47
C GLN A 208 4.96 -17.74 18.66
N GLN A 209 3.76 -17.44 18.12
CA GLN A 209 3.23 -16.09 18.16
C GLN A 209 2.89 -15.64 19.58
N VAL A 210 3.33 -14.44 19.90
CA VAL A 210 2.89 -13.71 21.08
C VAL A 210 2.01 -12.57 20.60
N TYR A 211 0.75 -12.58 21.01
CA TYR A 211 -0.22 -11.56 20.64
C TYR A 211 -0.93 -11.08 21.90
N HIS A 212 -1.09 -9.77 22.06
CA HIS A 212 -1.86 -9.16 23.14
C HIS A 212 -2.55 -7.90 22.61
N ALA A 213 -3.87 -7.97 22.47
CA ALA A 213 -4.68 -6.81 22.12
C ALA A 213 -5.71 -6.53 23.21
N GLU A 214 -5.87 -5.25 23.54
CA GLU A 214 -6.73 -4.82 24.63
C GLU A 214 -7.60 -3.62 24.24
N LYS A 215 -8.74 -3.52 24.92
CA LYS A 215 -9.58 -2.33 25.03
C LYS A 215 -9.58 -1.84 26.47
N ARG A 216 -9.76 -0.54 26.63
CA ARG A 216 -9.82 0.14 27.92
C ARG A 216 -11.13 0.92 28.02
N MET A 217 -11.85 0.76 29.11
CA MET A 217 -13.12 1.42 29.35
C MET A 217 -13.22 1.86 30.82
N PRO A 218 -13.34 3.17 31.11
CA PRO A 218 -13.66 3.64 32.45
C PRO A 218 -15.00 3.06 32.92
N VAL A 219 -15.05 2.58 34.15
CA VAL A 219 -16.20 1.89 34.72
C VAL A 219 -16.39 2.23 36.19
N GLU A 220 -17.64 2.32 36.62
CA GLU A 220 -18.02 2.38 38.03
C GLU A 220 -17.95 0.98 38.69
N PRO A 221 -17.95 0.90 40.03
CA PRO A 221 -18.08 -0.36 40.75
C PRO A 221 -19.26 -1.21 40.27
N GLY A 222 -19.03 -2.50 40.08
CA GLY A 222 -20.05 -3.43 39.60
C GLY A 222 -19.47 -4.68 38.99
N THR A 223 -20.34 -5.62 38.62
CA THR A 223 -19.94 -6.83 37.90
C THR A 223 -20.11 -6.62 36.41
N TYR A 224 -19.05 -6.87 35.65
CA TYR A 224 -19.03 -6.74 34.19
C TYR A 224 -18.82 -8.10 33.55
N ARG A 225 -19.54 -8.32 32.44
CA ARG A 225 -19.44 -9.49 31.60
C ARG A 225 -18.91 -9.07 30.23
N ILE A 226 -17.77 -9.62 29.85
CA ILE A 226 -17.17 -9.47 28.53
C ILE A 226 -17.57 -10.70 27.72
N ILE A 227 -18.21 -10.48 26.58
CA ILE A 227 -18.72 -11.52 25.69
C ILE A 227 -18.01 -11.34 24.35
N CYS A 228 -17.53 -12.41 23.74
CA CYS A 228 -16.98 -12.37 22.39
C CYS A 228 -17.15 -13.72 21.68
N SER A 229 -16.96 -13.70 20.36
CA SER A 229 -16.81 -14.91 19.54
C SER A 229 -15.32 -15.19 19.39
N ALA A 230 -14.87 -16.43 19.61
CA ALA A 230 -13.46 -16.78 19.42
C ALA A 230 -13.27 -18.24 18.97
N ARG A 231 -12.11 -18.50 18.36
CA ARG A 231 -11.64 -19.85 17.98
C ARG A 231 -10.14 -19.95 18.03
N ALA A 232 -9.63 -21.16 18.21
CA ALA A 232 -8.21 -21.46 18.15
C ALA A 232 -7.97 -22.87 17.58
N GLU A 233 -6.76 -23.11 17.06
CA GLU A 233 -6.33 -24.45 16.64
C GLU A 233 -5.90 -25.32 17.81
N GLY A 234 -5.30 -24.71 18.83
CA GLY A 234 -4.84 -25.39 20.03
C GLY A 234 -4.96 -24.52 21.28
N ASN A 235 -4.31 -24.97 22.34
CA ASN A 235 -4.46 -24.38 23.66
C ASN A 235 -3.60 -23.13 23.88
N GLY A 236 -3.93 -22.37 24.93
CA GLY A 236 -3.14 -21.24 25.41
C GLY A 236 -3.53 -19.87 24.86
N CYS A 237 -4.60 -19.76 24.07
CA CYS A 237 -5.23 -18.48 23.74
C CYS A 237 -6.30 -18.16 24.80
N TYR A 238 -6.27 -16.95 25.37
CA TYR A 238 -7.20 -16.55 26.43
C TYR A 238 -7.89 -15.24 26.10
N ILE A 239 -9.19 -15.20 26.39
CA ILE A 239 -9.91 -13.95 26.60
C ILE A 239 -9.71 -13.53 28.04
N PHE A 240 -9.41 -12.26 28.27
CA PHE A 240 -9.06 -11.77 29.59
C PHE A 240 -9.84 -10.52 29.97
N ALA A 241 -9.95 -10.32 31.29
CA ALA A 241 -10.42 -9.08 31.88
C ALA A 241 -9.62 -8.79 33.17
N THR A 242 -9.27 -7.52 33.37
CA THR A 242 -8.60 -7.01 34.57
C THR A 242 -8.94 -5.52 34.71
N THR A 243 -8.40 -4.86 35.73
CA THR A 243 -8.45 -3.40 35.84
C THR A 243 -7.06 -2.80 35.82
N THR A 244 -6.97 -1.51 35.51
CA THR A 244 -5.68 -0.80 35.48
C THR A 244 -5.00 -0.80 36.85
N SER A 245 -5.77 -0.65 37.94
CA SER A 245 -5.25 -0.77 39.31
C SER A 245 -4.87 -2.20 39.71
N LYS A 246 -5.33 -3.21 38.95
CA LYS A 246 -5.18 -4.66 39.22
C LYS A 246 -5.87 -5.15 40.50
N LYS A 247 -6.63 -4.30 41.22
CA LYS A 247 -7.33 -4.65 42.45
C LYS A 247 -8.40 -5.75 42.26
N SER A 248 -9.02 -5.80 41.09
CA SER A 248 -10.01 -6.83 40.71
C SER A 248 -9.39 -8.19 40.35
N GLY A 249 -8.05 -8.25 40.27
CA GLY A 249 -7.33 -9.42 39.79
C GLY A 249 -7.49 -9.64 38.29
N LEU A 250 -6.76 -10.64 37.79
CA LEU A 250 -6.82 -11.08 36.40
C LEU A 250 -7.82 -12.24 36.26
N LYS A 251 -8.75 -12.11 35.31
CA LYS A 251 -9.66 -13.17 34.87
C LYS A 251 -9.23 -13.64 33.49
N LEU A 252 -9.16 -14.95 33.31
CA LEU A 252 -8.78 -15.61 32.07
C LEU A 252 -9.78 -16.70 31.77
N VAL A 253 -10.27 -16.75 30.54
CA VAL A 253 -11.05 -17.87 30.01
C VAL A 253 -10.39 -18.33 28.74
N GLU A 254 -10.06 -19.62 28.68
CA GLU A 254 -9.41 -20.20 27.52
C GLU A 254 -10.38 -20.27 26.36
N VAL A 255 -9.90 -19.93 25.17
CA VAL A 255 -10.69 -20.05 23.94
C VAL A 255 -10.87 -21.54 23.61
N PRO A 256 -12.11 -22.01 23.36
CA PRO A 256 -12.34 -23.36 22.85
C PRO A 256 -11.60 -23.57 21.53
N HIS A 257 -10.91 -24.71 21.42
CA HIS A 257 -9.97 -24.99 20.32
C HIS A 257 -10.49 -26.10 19.41
N TYR A 258 -11.63 -25.84 18.76
CA TYR A 258 -12.22 -26.76 17.78
C TYR A 258 -11.46 -26.81 16.44
N GLY A 259 -10.42 -25.97 16.26
CA GLY A 259 -9.75 -25.81 14.99
C GLY A 259 -10.67 -25.13 13.97
N ASN A 260 -10.62 -25.58 12.72
CA ASN A 260 -11.35 -24.97 11.60
C ASN A 260 -12.61 -25.76 11.20
N SER A 261 -13.22 -26.47 12.15
CA SER A 261 -14.48 -27.20 11.94
C SER A 261 -15.32 -27.21 13.22
N GLY A 262 -16.63 -27.41 13.07
CA GLY A 262 -17.61 -27.39 14.16
C GLY A 262 -17.65 -26.06 14.90
N GLY A 263 -17.59 -26.15 16.23
CA GLY A 263 -17.65 -25.02 17.15
C GLY A 263 -19.05 -24.82 17.71
N GLU A 264 -19.11 -24.35 18.96
CA GLU A 264 -20.37 -24.20 19.71
C GLU A 264 -21.39 -23.34 18.95
N LEU A 265 -20.96 -22.29 18.25
CA LEU A 265 -21.87 -21.42 17.50
C LEU A 265 -22.52 -22.18 16.32
N TRP A 266 -21.76 -23.04 15.65
CA TRP A 266 -22.26 -23.86 14.54
C TRP A 266 -23.11 -25.05 15.03
N GLU A 267 -22.73 -25.67 16.15
CA GLU A 267 -23.47 -26.79 16.74
C GLU A 267 -24.87 -26.36 17.19
N ASN A 268 -25.00 -25.15 17.75
CA ASN A 268 -26.25 -24.62 18.27
C ASN A 268 -27.05 -23.77 17.26
N ALA A 269 -26.54 -23.60 16.04
CA ALA A 269 -27.22 -22.84 15.01
C ALA A 269 -28.47 -23.59 14.47
N PRO A 270 -29.56 -22.89 14.14
CA PRO A 270 -30.71 -23.51 13.47
C PRO A 270 -30.31 -24.12 12.12
N GLU A 271 -30.90 -25.27 11.80
CA GLU A 271 -30.76 -25.90 10.48
C GLU A 271 -31.20 -24.94 9.36
N GLY A 272 -30.39 -24.86 8.29
CA GLY A 272 -30.61 -23.95 7.16
C GLY A 272 -30.27 -22.48 7.42
N SER A 273 -29.63 -22.15 8.56
CA SER A 273 -29.07 -20.81 8.80
C SER A 273 -27.69 -20.64 8.14
N ASP A 274 -27.31 -19.38 7.87
CA ASP A 274 -25.98 -19.06 7.30
C ASP A 274 -24.83 -19.61 8.15
N ILE A 275 -25.00 -19.62 9.49
CA ILE A 275 -24.03 -20.22 10.41
C ILE A 275 -23.90 -21.71 10.15
N LYS A 276 -25.02 -22.42 9.94
CA LYS A 276 -24.99 -23.87 9.73
C LYS A 276 -24.41 -24.26 8.38
N GLU A 277 -24.61 -23.44 7.35
CA GLU A 277 -24.06 -23.61 6.00
C GLU A 277 -22.61 -23.13 5.86
N ALA A 278 -22.08 -22.38 6.83
CA ALA A 278 -20.72 -21.88 6.81
C ALA A 278 -19.68 -23.01 6.68
N ASN A 279 -18.60 -22.73 5.95
CA ASN A 279 -17.54 -23.70 5.63
C ASN A 279 -18.09 -24.99 4.98
N ASN A 280 -18.94 -24.86 3.96
CA ASN A 280 -19.59 -25.98 3.28
C ASN A 280 -20.36 -26.91 4.24
N GLY A 281 -20.98 -26.34 5.27
CA GLY A 281 -21.71 -27.09 6.28
C GLY A 281 -20.85 -27.71 7.38
N GLU A 282 -19.54 -27.43 7.44
CA GLU A 282 -18.66 -27.98 8.48
C GLU A 282 -18.48 -27.04 9.68
N GLY A 283 -18.81 -25.75 9.55
CA GLY A 283 -18.52 -24.75 10.57
C GLY A 283 -17.04 -24.33 10.59
N PHE A 284 -16.74 -23.21 11.26
CA PHE A 284 -15.39 -22.62 11.32
C PHE A 284 -14.72 -22.73 12.69
N GLY A 285 -15.31 -23.49 13.64
CA GLY A 285 -14.76 -23.72 14.98
C GLY A 285 -15.01 -22.62 16.00
N TRP A 286 -15.83 -21.61 15.67
CA TRP A 286 -16.13 -20.49 16.56
C TRP A 286 -17.02 -20.89 17.73
N SER A 287 -16.72 -20.31 18.89
CA SER A 287 -17.45 -20.50 20.14
C SER A 287 -17.68 -19.17 20.84
N LYS A 288 -18.67 -19.14 21.73
CA LYS A 288 -18.94 -17.96 22.55
C LYS A 288 -18.06 -18.02 23.79
N VAL A 289 -17.30 -16.97 24.05
CA VAL A 289 -16.45 -16.87 25.25
C VAL A 289 -16.96 -15.76 26.15
N VAL A 290 -17.06 -16.06 27.44
CA VAL A 290 -17.61 -15.14 28.44
C VAL A 290 -16.65 -15.02 29.61
N VAL A 291 -16.19 -13.80 29.90
CA VAL A 291 -15.36 -13.48 31.07
C VAL A 291 -16.12 -12.55 31.99
N THR A 292 -16.23 -12.91 33.27
CA THR A 292 -16.90 -12.07 34.28
C THR A 292 -15.88 -11.53 35.28
N ILE A 293 -15.94 -10.23 35.57
CA ILE A 293 -15.07 -9.55 36.52
C ILE A 293 -15.87 -8.61 37.43
N GLU A 294 -15.50 -8.57 38.71
CA GLU A 294 -16.05 -7.62 39.68
C GLU A 294 -15.08 -6.44 39.83
N VAL A 295 -15.61 -5.23 39.67
CA VAL A 295 -14.88 -3.96 39.83
C VAL A 295 -15.33 -3.33 41.15
N LYS A 296 -14.38 -3.07 42.05
CA LYS A 296 -14.66 -2.67 43.44
C LYS A 296 -14.74 -1.16 43.65
N ASP A 297 -13.91 -0.42 42.93
CA ASP A 297 -13.79 1.04 42.98
C ASP A 297 -13.93 1.59 41.56
N ASP A 298 -14.14 2.89 41.40
CA ASP A 298 -14.02 3.54 40.09
C ASP A 298 -12.63 3.23 39.49
N ASP A 299 -12.61 2.62 38.32
CA ASP A 299 -11.37 2.14 37.68
C ASP A 299 -11.55 2.10 36.15
N THR A 300 -10.53 1.63 35.45
CA THR A 300 -10.59 1.34 34.02
C THR A 300 -10.52 -0.17 33.81
N LEU A 301 -11.61 -0.74 33.28
CA LEU A 301 -11.68 -2.11 32.81
C LEU A 301 -10.75 -2.26 31.61
N VAL A 302 -9.92 -3.30 31.63
CA VAL A 302 -9.01 -3.69 30.56
C VAL A 302 -9.36 -5.12 30.15
N PHE A 303 -9.70 -5.32 28.89
CA PHE A 303 -10.13 -6.62 28.39
C PHE A 303 -9.67 -6.85 26.95
N GLY A 304 -9.59 -8.11 26.54
CA GLY A 304 -9.18 -8.45 25.18
C GLY A 304 -8.72 -9.89 25.04
N VAL A 305 -7.77 -10.12 24.14
CA VAL A 305 -7.26 -11.46 23.79
C VAL A 305 -5.74 -11.50 23.93
N THR A 306 -5.22 -12.61 24.44
CA THR A 306 -3.79 -12.77 24.69
C THR A 306 -3.31 -14.22 24.50
N THR A 307 -2.12 -14.35 23.91
CA THR A 307 -1.31 -15.58 23.92
C THR A 307 -0.03 -15.42 24.74
N ASP A 308 0.21 -14.23 25.31
CA ASP A 308 1.42 -13.93 26.06
C ASP A 308 1.53 -14.72 27.36
N LYS A 309 2.44 -15.70 27.36
CA LYS A 309 2.78 -16.53 28.52
C LYS A 309 3.20 -15.71 29.74
N SER A 310 3.87 -14.56 29.55
CA SER A 310 4.28 -13.70 30.67
C SER A 310 3.08 -13.04 31.36
N PHE A 311 1.96 -12.91 30.65
CA PHE A 311 0.71 -12.37 31.16
C PHE A 311 -0.20 -13.48 31.73
N THR A 312 -0.34 -14.60 31.02
CA THR A 312 -1.26 -15.69 31.39
C THR A 312 -0.66 -16.70 32.37
N GLY A 313 0.67 -16.82 32.40
CA GLY A 313 1.37 -17.91 33.08
C GLY A 313 1.22 -19.27 32.40
N LYS A 314 0.60 -19.33 31.21
CA LYS A 314 0.30 -20.57 30.47
C LYS A 314 1.07 -20.63 29.16
N ALA A 315 1.52 -21.82 28.80
CA ALA A 315 2.18 -22.03 27.51
C ALA A 315 1.14 -21.94 26.38
N TYR A 316 1.57 -21.38 25.26
CA TYR A 316 0.78 -21.30 24.05
C TYR A 316 1.20 -22.43 23.10
N ASN A 317 0.25 -23.28 22.69
CA ASN A 317 0.49 -24.32 21.68
C ASN A 317 -0.66 -24.31 20.68
N SER A 318 -0.69 -23.27 19.85
CA SER A 318 -1.61 -23.17 18.73
C SER A 318 -0.92 -22.47 17.57
N LYS A 319 -1.22 -22.87 16.34
CA LYS A 319 -0.71 -22.17 15.15
C LYS A 319 -1.49 -20.90 14.87
N TRP A 320 -2.72 -20.80 15.34
CA TRP A 320 -3.53 -19.60 15.16
C TRP A 320 -4.66 -19.47 16.16
N PHE A 321 -5.17 -18.25 16.29
CA PHE A 321 -6.45 -17.97 16.94
C PHE A 321 -7.14 -16.82 16.21
N SER A 322 -8.46 -16.72 16.39
CA SER A 322 -9.25 -15.59 15.92
C SER A 322 -10.24 -15.15 17.02
N ALA A 323 -10.52 -13.85 17.13
CA ALA A 323 -11.49 -13.31 18.09
C ALA A 323 -12.23 -12.07 17.54
N ALA A 324 -13.54 -12.01 17.79
CA ALA A 324 -14.46 -11.03 17.22
C ALA A 324 -15.57 -10.63 18.20
N ASP A 325 -16.34 -9.60 17.86
CA ASP A 325 -17.61 -9.22 18.50
C ASP A 325 -17.54 -9.03 20.02
N PHE A 326 -16.51 -8.32 20.47
CA PHE A 326 -16.35 -8.01 21.89
C PHE A 326 -17.41 -7.01 22.35
N GLU A 327 -18.24 -7.46 23.29
CA GLU A 327 -19.26 -6.67 23.96
C GLU A 327 -19.02 -6.68 25.47
N VAL A 328 -19.35 -5.56 26.12
CA VAL A 328 -19.28 -5.44 27.59
C VAL A 328 -20.66 -5.10 28.12
N GLU A 329 -21.11 -5.89 29.08
CA GLU A 329 -22.38 -5.73 29.77
C GLU A 329 -22.14 -5.54 31.26
N ARG A 330 -22.76 -4.53 31.87
CA ARG A 330 -22.83 -4.40 33.33
C ARG A 330 -24.00 -5.25 33.83
N LEU A 331 -23.73 -6.22 34.70
CA LEU A 331 -24.77 -6.99 35.36
C LEU A 331 -25.34 -6.13 36.48
N ASN A 332 -26.62 -5.76 36.37
CA ASN A 332 -27.30 -5.05 37.44
C ASN A 332 -27.35 -5.94 38.69
N MET A 333 -26.86 -5.42 39.82
CA MET A 333 -27.18 -6.00 41.11
C MET A 333 -28.65 -5.66 41.41
N ASN A 334 -29.50 -6.68 41.51
CA ASN A 334 -30.81 -6.53 42.14
C ASN A 334 -30.67 -6.13 43.60
#